data_AF-A0A816DUZ0-F1
#
_entry.id   AF-A0A816DUZ0-F1
#
_cell.length_a   1.000
_cell.length_b   1.000
_cell.length_c   1.000
_cell.angle_alpha   90.00
_cell.angle_beta   90.00
_cell.angle_gamma   90.00
#
_symmetry.space_group_name_H-M   'P 1'
#
loop_
_entity.id
_entity.type
_entity.pdbx_description
1 polymer ?
#
loop_
_entity_poly.entity_id
_entity_poly.type
_entity_poly.pdbx_seq_one_letter_code
_entity_poly.pdbx_strand_id
1 'polypeptide(L)'
;VFHGADNDILWLQRDFGLYVVNMFDTYCAAKELNLPAMSLAYLLKQHVNIDANKEYQLADWRIRPLPPDYVRYAREDTHYLLYIYDILRNQLLDVAQGKSTLLKQVYAKSKIVCQKLYTKRQFDEDGYRTNHLLL
;
A
#
# COMPACT_ATOMS: atom_id res chain seq x y z
N VAL A 1 9.65 -1.56 -1.51
CA VAL A 1 8.76 -0.51 -0.97
C VAL A 1 7.38 -0.73 -1.56
N PHE A 2 6.33 -0.66 -0.76
CA PHE A 2 4.94 -0.77 -1.20
C PHE A 2 4.12 0.40 -0.64
N HIS A 3 2.87 0.52 -1.08
CA HIS A 3 1.89 1.44 -0.51
C HIS A 3 0.59 0.68 -0.22
N GLY A 4 0.31 0.40 1.06
CA GLY A 4 -0.90 -0.32 1.48
C GLY A 4 -0.92 -1.77 1.00
N ALA A 5 0.14 -2.53 1.32
CA ALA A 5 0.42 -3.83 0.71
C ALA A 5 -0.49 -4.98 1.17
N ASP A 6 -1.53 -4.72 1.97
CA ASP A 6 -2.36 -5.74 2.61
C ASP A 6 -2.91 -6.79 1.64
N ASN A 7 -3.40 -6.35 0.47
CA ASN A 7 -3.89 -7.25 -0.57
C ASN A 7 -2.77 -7.80 -1.46
N ASP A 8 -1.75 -6.98 -1.76
CA ASP A 8 -0.63 -7.39 -2.60
C ASP A 8 0.09 -8.62 -2.04
N ILE A 9 0.32 -8.65 -0.72
CA ILE A 9 0.94 -9.81 -0.05
C ILE A 9 0.11 -11.08 -0.25
N LEU A 10 -1.23 -10.99 -0.16
CA LEU A 10 -2.10 -12.14 -0.34
C LEU A 10 -2.14 -12.61 -1.81
N TRP A 11 -2.19 -11.67 -2.76
CA TRP A 11 -2.23 -11.97 -4.19
C TRP A 11 -0.90 -12.58 -4.68
N LEU A 12 0.24 -12.06 -4.20
CA LEU A 12 1.55 -12.61 -4.49
C LEU A 12 1.68 -14.09 -4.07
N GLN A 13 1.15 -14.44 -2.90
CA GLN A 13 1.11 -15.84 -2.44
C GLN A 13 0.16 -16.68 -3.29
N ARG A 14 -1.08 -16.20 -3.49
CA ARG A 14 -2.14 -16.93 -4.20
C ARG A 14 -1.75 -17.28 -5.63
N ASP A 15 -1.24 -16.30 -6.36
CA ASP A 15 -1.08 -16.40 -7.82
C ASP A 15 0.33 -16.87 -8.21
N PHE A 16 1.34 -16.61 -7.37
CA PHE A 16 2.74 -16.81 -7.73
C PHE A 16 3.59 -17.52 -6.66
N GLY A 17 3.04 -17.83 -5.47
CA GLY A 17 3.81 -18.42 -4.37
C GLY A 17 4.95 -17.52 -3.87
N LEU A 18 4.82 -16.19 -4.05
CA LEU A 18 5.84 -15.22 -3.68
C LEU A 18 5.65 -14.68 -2.26
N TYR A 19 6.77 -14.45 -1.57
CA TYR A 19 6.83 -13.90 -0.22
C TYR A 19 7.79 -12.72 -0.16
N VAL A 20 7.46 -11.73 0.66
CA VAL A 20 8.23 -10.48 0.78
C VAL A 20 8.90 -10.40 2.15
N VAL A 21 10.21 -10.14 2.16
CA VAL A 21 11.01 -9.91 3.37
C VAL A 21 11.60 -8.51 3.29
N ASN A 22 11.71 -7.84 4.45
CA ASN A 22 12.28 -6.48 4.55
C ASN A 22 11.49 -5.41 3.77
N MET A 23 10.16 -5.46 3.87
CA MET A 23 9.27 -4.50 3.24
C MET A 23 9.19 -3.20 4.05
N PHE A 24 9.17 -2.07 3.35
CA PHE A 24 8.73 -0.78 3.89
C PHE A 24 7.42 -0.40 3.20
N ASP A 25 6.39 -0.17 4.00
CA ASP A 25 5.08 0.26 3.53
C ASP A 25 4.89 1.76 3.81
N THR A 26 4.74 2.55 2.74
CA THR A 26 4.53 3.99 2.85
C THR A 26 3.18 4.34 3.49
N TYR A 27 2.17 3.47 3.44
CA TYR A 27 0.93 3.62 4.19
C TYR A 27 1.17 3.53 5.71
N CYS A 28 1.97 2.54 6.14
CA CYS A 28 2.37 2.44 7.55
C CYS A 28 3.16 3.67 8.00
N ALA A 29 4.08 4.15 7.16
CA ALA A 29 4.86 5.36 7.45
C ALA A 29 3.97 6.61 7.58
N ALA A 30 3.03 6.81 6.65
CA ALA A 30 2.07 7.92 6.69
C ALA A 30 1.24 7.90 7.99
N LYS A 31 0.85 6.70 8.45
CA LYS A 31 0.15 6.52 9.72
C LYS A 31 1.02 6.87 10.93
N GLU A 32 2.29 6.41 10.98
CA GLU A 32 3.20 6.76 12.09
C GLU A 32 3.51 8.25 12.16
N LEU A 33 3.54 8.92 11.01
CA LEU A 33 3.73 10.36 10.91
C LEU A 33 2.45 11.17 11.19
N ASN A 34 1.32 10.52 11.44
CA ASN A 34 0.01 11.15 11.60
C ASN A 34 -0.33 12.12 10.46
N LEU A 35 -0.06 11.72 9.21
CA LEU A 35 -0.39 12.54 8.05
C LEU A 35 -1.91 12.70 7.92
N PRO A 36 -2.40 13.84 7.38
CA PRO A 36 -3.83 14.09 7.15
C PRO A 36 -4.55 13.00 6.36
N ALA A 37 -3.85 12.32 5.45
CA ALA A 37 -4.35 11.17 4.72
C ALA A 37 -3.21 10.19 4.41
N MET A 38 -3.58 8.92 4.17
CA MET A 38 -2.63 7.83 3.96
C MET A 38 -2.68 7.26 2.54
N SER A 39 -3.45 7.85 1.62
CA SER A 39 -3.57 7.35 0.25
C SER A 39 -2.35 7.71 -0.59
N LEU A 40 -2.06 6.90 -1.61
CA LEU A 40 -0.97 7.19 -2.56
C LEU A 40 -1.21 8.52 -3.28
N ALA A 41 -2.46 8.80 -3.64
CA ALA A 41 -2.86 10.07 -4.25
C ALA A 41 -2.50 11.27 -3.36
N TYR A 42 -2.70 11.16 -2.05
CA TYR A 42 -2.29 12.21 -1.11
C TYR A 42 -0.76 12.39 -1.08
N LEU A 43 -0.01 11.28 -0.99
CA LEU A 43 1.46 11.33 -0.95
C LEU A 43 2.05 11.90 -2.25
N LEU A 44 1.50 11.52 -3.40
CA LEU A 44 1.89 12.05 -4.71
C LEU A 44 1.63 13.55 -4.80
N LYS A 45 0.45 14.00 -4.37
CA LYS A 45 0.12 15.43 -4.40
C LYS A 45 1.00 16.23 -3.46
N GLN A 46 1.17 15.76 -2.23
CA GLN A 46 1.89 16.48 -1.19
C GLN A 46 3.41 16.56 -1.43
N HIS A 47 4.01 15.47 -1.93
CA HIS A 47 5.46 15.36 -2.01
C HIS A 47 6.02 15.51 -3.43
N VAL A 48 5.19 15.32 -4.45
CA VAL A 48 5.62 15.35 -5.88
C VAL A 48 4.81 16.37 -6.69
N ASN A 49 3.75 16.95 -6.12
CA ASN A 49 2.78 17.83 -6.81
C ASN A 49 2.15 17.18 -8.05
N ILE A 50 1.82 15.89 -7.95
CA ILE A 50 1.13 15.12 -9.00
C ILE A 50 -0.27 14.76 -8.53
N ASP A 51 -1.26 15.05 -9.37
CA ASP A 51 -2.63 14.59 -9.17
C ASP A 51 -2.77 13.18 -9.72
N ALA A 52 -3.04 12.22 -8.83
CA ALA A 52 -3.24 10.83 -9.22
C ALA A 52 -4.48 10.69 -10.11
N ASN A 53 -4.32 10.05 -11.27
CA ASN A 53 -5.46 9.61 -12.06
C ASN A 53 -6.22 8.54 -11.27
N LYS A 54 -7.55 8.60 -11.24
CA LYS A 54 -8.42 7.62 -10.55
C LYS A 54 -9.23 6.75 -11.52
N GLU A 55 -9.20 7.06 -12.80
CA GLU A 55 -10.08 6.48 -13.82
C GLU A 55 -9.87 4.96 -13.97
N TYR A 56 -8.63 4.49 -13.85
CA TYR A 56 -8.27 3.09 -14.09
C TYR A 56 -8.23 2.20 -12.83
N GLN A 57 -8.63 2.71 -11.67
CA GLN A 57 -8.59 1.96 -10.42
C GLN A 57 -9.45 0.69 -10.46
N LEU A 58 -10.59 0.73 -11.17
CA LEU A 58 -11.53 -0.38 -11.34
C LEU A 58 -11.60 -0.90 -12.79
N ALA A 59 -10.63 -0.54 -13.63
CA ALA A 59 -10.59 -0.96 -15.02
C ALA A 59 -10.30 -2.47 -15.19
N ASP A 60 -10.65 -3.03 -16.35
CA ASP A 60 -10.31 -4.42 -16.69
C ASP A 60 -8.84 -4.54 -17.13
N TRP A 61 -7.98 -4.91 -16.19
CA TRP A 61 -6.53 -5.10 -16.41
C TRP A 61 -6.15 -6.34 -17.24
N ARG A 62 -7.13 -7.14 -17.68
CA ARG A 62 -6.90 -8.34 -18.51
C ARG A 62 -6.78 -8.02 -20.00
N ILE A 63 -7.21 -6.84 -20.44
CA ILE A 63 -7.22 -6.43 -21.85
C ILE A 63 -5.82 -6.45 -22.46
N ARG A 64 -5.68 -6.95 -23.70
CA ARG A 64 -4.43 -6.94 -24.47
C ARG A 64 -4.67 -6.56 -25.94
N PRO A 65 -3.76 -5.77 -26.57
CA PRO A 65 -2.60 -5.11 -25.95
C PRO A 65 -3.04 -4.06 -24.92
N LEU A 66 -2.17 -3.77 -23.95
CA LEU A 66 -2.49 -2.82 -22.90
C LEU A 66 -2.43 -1.39 -23.47
N PRO A 67 -3.51 -0.58 -23.40
CA PRO A 67 -3.50 0.77 -23.96
C PRO A 67 -2.45 1.68 -23.32
N PRO A 68 -1.94 2.71 -24.02
CA PRO A 68 -0.92 3.62 -23.48
C PRO A 68 -1.29 4.26 -22.13
N ASP A 69 -2.55 4.63 -21.93
CA ASP A 69 -3.00 5.25 -20.68
C ASP A 69 -2.99 4.27 -19.49
N TYR A 70 -3.27 2.99 -19.72
CA TYR A 70 -3.15 1.93 -18.71
C TYR A 70 -1.69 1.72 -18.31
N VAL A 71 -0.77 1.72 -19.31
CA VAL A 71 0.67 1.62 -19.06
C VAL A 71 1.16 2.82 -18.23
N ARG A 72 0.68 4.02 -18.57
CA ARG A 72 1.01 5.24 -17.82
C ARG A 72 0.51 5.17 -16.38
N TYR A 73 -0.77 4.81 -16.19
CA TYR A 73 -1.36 4.67 -14.86
C TYR A 73 -0.59 3.65 -14.00
N ALA A 74 -0.36 2.44 -14.53
CA ALA A 74 0.34 1.39 -13.80
C ALA A 74 1.78 1.77 -13.43
N ARG A 75 2.44 2.57 -14.29
CA ARG A 75 3.77 3.13 -13.99
C ARG A 75 3.70 4.12 -12.82
N GLU A 76 2.75 5.05 -12.85
CA GLU A 76 2.65 6.13 -11.86
C GLU A 76 2.44 5.61 -10.43
N ASP A 77 1.82 4.43 -10.26
CA ASP A 77 1.66 3.76 -8.96
C ASP A 77 3.00 3.38 -8.27
N THR A 78 4.10 3.26 -9.03
CA THR A 78 5.41 2.86 -8.51
C THR A 78 6.53 3.85 -8.78
N HIS A 79 6.41 4.66 -9.83
CA HIS A 79 7.47 5.52 -10.35
C HIS A 79 8.06 6.46 -9.28
N TYR A 80 7.21 7.01 -8.42
CA TYR A 80 7.61 7.98 -7.39
C TYR A 80 7.80 7.36 -6.00
N LEU A 81 7.55 6.07 -5.85
CA LEU A 81 7.40 5.44 -4.55
C LEU A 81 8.72 5.38 -3.76
N LEU A 82 9.86 5.28 -4.45
CA LEU A 82 11.19 5.35 -3.83
C LEU A 82 11.52 6.76 -3.32
N TYR A 83 11.16 7.79 -4.09
CA TYR A 83 11.34 9.18 -3.65
C TYR A 83 10.47 9.49 -2.43
N ILE A 84 9.21 9.04 -2.44
CA ILE A 84 8.31 9.14 -1.29
C ILE A 84 8.89 8.38 -0.09
N TYR A 85 9.44 7.18 -0.30
CA TYR A 85 10.12 6.44 0.77
C TYR A 85 11.26 7.26 1.41
N ASP A 86 12.11 7.90 0.62
CA ASP A 86 13.21 8.71 1.15
C ASP A 86 12.69 9.90 1.97
N ILE A 87 11.66 10.58 1.50
CA ILE A 87 11.01 11.68 2.24
C ILE A 87 10.43 11.19 3.56
N LEU A 88 9.60 10.15 3.53
CA LEU A 88 8.94 9.65 4.73
C LEU A 88 9.96 9.09 5.72
N ARG A 89 11.02 8.42 5.25
CA ARG A 89 12.13 7.96 6.10
C ARG A 89 12.78 9.13 6.83
N ASN A 90 13.10 10.21 6.12
CA ASN A 90 13.74 11.38 6.73
C ASN A 90 12.80 12.06 7.73
N GLN A 91 11.53 12.24 7.39
CA GLN A 91 10.53 12.79 8.32
C GLN A 91 10.38 11.94 9.60
N LEU A 92 10.39 10.61 9.48
CA LEU A 92 10.35 9.71 10.64
C LEU A 92 11.57 9.90 11.55
N LEU A 93 12.75 10.11 10.97
CA LEU A 93 13.97 10.39 11.73
C LEU A 93 13.92 11.78 12.38
N ASP A 94 13.43 12.79 11.66
CA ASP A 94 13.33 14.16 12.17
C ASP A 94 12.37 14.26 13.36
N VAL A 95 11.17 13.67 13.25
CA VAL A 95 10.19 13.60 14.35
C VAL A 95 10.75 12.83 15.55
N ALA A 96 11.55 11.80 15.28
CA ALA A 96 12.24 11.02 16.31
C ALA A 96 13.56 11.64 16.80
N GLN A 97 13.88 12.89 16.40
CA GLN A 97 15.10 13.60 16.78
C GLN A 97 16.38 12.80 16.45
N GLY A 98 16.44 12.24 15.24
CA GLY A 98 17.53 11.40 14.75
C GLY A 98 17.50 9.96 15.24
N LYS A 99 16.59 9.59 16.15
CA LYS A 99 16.46 8.21 16.64
C LYS A 99 15.74 7.35 15.61
N SER A 100 16.16 6.09 15.46
CA SER A 100 15.53 5.17 14.52
C SER A 100 14.22 4.53 15.05
N THR A 101 13.62 5.04 16.13
CA THR A 101 12.51 4.36 16.83
C THR A 101 11.26 4.27 15.95
N LEU A 102 10.82 5.39 15.37
CA LEU A 102 9.65 5.40 14.47
C LEU A 102 9.93 4.61 13.18
N LEU A 103 11.14 4.74 12.62
CA LEU A 103 11.54 3.96 11.44
C LEU A 103 11.46 2.45 11.71
N LYS A 104 11.95 1.99 12.86
CA LYS A 104 11.84 0.58 13.29
C LYS A 104 10.37 0.16 13.47
N GLN A 105 9.50 1.04 13.97
CA GLN A 105 8.08 0.75 14.10
C GLN A 105 7.41 0.55 12.73
N VAL A 106 7.76 1.37 11.73
CA VAL A 106 7.26 1.19 10.36
C VAL A 106 7.67 -0.18 9.82
N TYR A 107 8.95 -0.55 9.89
CA TYR A 107 9.41 -1.88 9.45
C TYR A 107 8.75 -3.02 10.22
N ALA A 108 8.51 -2.86 11.53
CA ALA A 108 7.79 -3.85 12.33
C ALA A 108 6.34 -4.01 11.86
N LYS A 109 5.64 -2.91 11.56
CA LYS A 109 4.27 -2.92 11.04
C LYS A 109 4.20 -3.51 9.62
N SER A 110 5.13 -3.13 8.74
CA SER A 110 5.27 -3.71 7.41
C SER A 110 5.56 -5.21 7.46
N LYS A 111 6.38 -5.67 8.43
CA LYS A 111 6.60 -7.10 8.67
C LYS A 111 5.30 -7.84 9.02
N ILE A 112 4.44 -7.26 9.85
CA ILE A 112 3.14 -7.85 10.18
C ILE A 112 2.28 -8.00 8.92
N VAL A 113 2.29 -7.02 8.02
CA VAL A 113 1.60 -7.11 6.72
C VAL A 113 2.17 -8.28 5.89
N CYS A 114 3.49 -8.41 5.80
CA CYS A 114 4.14 -9.52 5.09
C CYS A 114 3.89 -10.91 5.71
N GLN A 115 3.53 -10.98 6.99
CA GLN A 115 3.21 -12.23 7.69
C GLN A 115 1.78 -12.73 7.45
N LYS A 116 0.93 -11.95 6.78
CA LYS A 116 -0.41 -12.41 6.40
C LYS A 116 -0.30 -13.61 5.48
N LEU A 117 -1.20 -14.58 5.69
CA LEU A 117 -1.27 -15.79 4.88
C LEU A 117 -2.54 -15.77 4.05
N TYR A 118 -2.38 -16.06 2.76
CA TYR A 118 -3.52 -16.29 1.89
C TYR A 118 -4.29 -17.55 2.32
N THR A 119 -5.61 -17.39 2.49
CA THR A 119 -6.56 -18.49 2.67
C THR A 119 -7.61 -18.41 1.58
N LYS A 120 -8.01 -19.57 1.06
CA LYS A 120 -9.13 -19.62 0.11
C LYS A 120 -10.40 -19.17 0.83
N ARG A 121 -11.12 -18.22 0.24
CA ARG A 121 -12.40 -17.75 0.76
C ARG A 121 -13.36 -18.93 0.84
N GLN A 122 -13.87 -19.19 2.03
CA GLN A 122 -15.00 -20.09 2.22
C GLN A 122 -16.28 -19.28 2.07
N PHE A 123 -17.24 -19.82 1.30
CA PHE A 123 -18.56 -19.22 1.19
C PHE A 123 -19.35 -19.57 2.45
N ASP A 124 -19.87 -18.55 3.11
CA ASP A 124 -20.80 -18.70 4.22
C ASP A 124 -22.21 -18.42 3.70
N GLU A 125 -23.02 -19.48 3.62
CA GLU A 125 -24.41 -19.41 3.11
C GLU A 125 -25.25 -18.44 3.93
N ASP A 126 -25.00 -18.31 5.23
CA ASP A 126 -25.76 -17.44 6.14
C ASP A 126 -25.08 -16.09 6.39
N GLY A 127 -23.93 -15.82 5.76
CA GLY A 127 -23.14 -14.62 6.01
C GLY A 127 -23.87 -13.30 5.69
N TYR A 128 -24.93 -13.34 4.87
CA TYR A 128 -25.80 -12.19 4.60
C TYR A 128 -26.70 -11.81 5.80
N ARG A 129 -26.91 -12.73 6.74
CA ARG A 129 -27.74 -12.53 7.94
C ARG A 129 -26.98 -11.84 9.07
N THR A 130 -25.65 -11.92 9.05
CA THR A 130 -24.77 -11.34 10.07
C THR A 130 -24.52 -9.85 9.79
N ASN A 131 -25.54 -9.02 9.96
CA ASN A 131 -25.40 -7.58 9.79
C ASN A 131 -26.28 -6.79 10.78
N HIS A 132 -26.06 -6.97 12.08
CA HIS A 132 -26.45 -5.98 13.09
C HIS A 132 -25.46 -6.04 14.27
N LEU A 133 -25.05 -4.87 14.74
CA LEU A 133 -24.02 -4.59 15.76
C LEU A 133 -22.58 -4.58 15.20
N LEU A 134 -22.23 -3.47 14.54
CA LEU A 134 -21.01 -2.68 14.78
C LEU A 134 -20.97 -1.55 13.71
N LEU A 135 -21.83 -0.55 13.90
CA LEU A 135 -21.57 0.83 13.48
C LEU A 135 -21.01 1.58 14.69
#